data_AF-L8ELF5-F1
#
_entry.id   AF-L8ELF5-F1
#
_cell.length_a   1.000
_cell.length_b   1.000
_cell.length_c   1.000
_cell.angle_alpha   90.00
_cell.angle_beta   90.00
_cell.angle_gamma   90.00
#
_symmetry.space_group_name_H-M   'P 1'
#
loop_
_entity.id
_entity.type
_entity.pdbx_description
1 polymer ?
#
loop_
_entity_poly.entity_id
_entity_poly.type
_entity_poly.pdbx_seq_one_letter_code
_entity_poly.pdbx_strand_id
1 'polypeptide(L)'
;MSILLWVVLPYVALVVFIGGHLWRYRYDKFGWTTRSSQLHENRLLRIGSPLFHFGILLVIIGHVVGLLIPHGWTGAAGITEHAYHVTAVALGTVAGVCTLGGLAVLIYRRRTVGPVFSATTRNDKLMYVMLTLALVLGLAATVDANIAGAGYDYRTTVSPWFRSVLSFRPEPALMTGVPLLYQLHALSALALFAVWPFTRLVHMLTAPLGYLTRPYIVYRSRDAQLGSRPPRRGWERVR
;
A
#
# COMPACT_ATOMS: atom_id res chain seq x y z
N MET A 1 13.09 13.02 -20.63
CA MET A 1 12.62 11.88 -19.79
C MET A 1 12.08 12.31 -18.41
N SER A 2 12.64 13.33 -17.76
CA SER A 2 12.19 13.78 -16.41
C SER A 2 10.68 14.05 -16.30
N ILE A 3 10.08 14.79 -17.24
CA ILE A 3 8.63 15.08 -17.26
C ILE A 3 7.80 13.79 -17.31
N LEU A 4 8.18 12.83 -18.16
CA LEU A 4 7.46 11.57 -18.29
C LEU A 4 7.45 10.78 -16.97
N LEU A 5 8.61 10.68 -16.31
CA LEU A 5 8.77 9.87 -15.09
C LEU A 5 8.21 10.55 -13.84
N TRP A 6 8.41 11.86 -13.70
CA TRP A 6 8.16 12.57 -12.44
C TRP A 6 6.95 13.50 -12.47
N VAL A 7 6.29 13.63 -13.63
CA VAL A 7 5.01 14.34 -13.77
C VAL A 7 3.94 13.39 -14.29
N VAL A 8 4.11 12.84 -15.49
CA VAL A 8 3.06 12.06 -16.17
C VAL A 8 2.78 10.74 -15.46
N LEU A 9 3.82 9.94 -15.19
CA LEU A 9 3.68 8.61 -14.61
C LEU A 9 2.96 8.62 -13.23
N PRO A 10 3.25 9.54 -12.30
CA PRO A 10 2.48 9.66 -11.06
C PRO A 10 0.98 9.87 -11.26
N TYR A 11 0.59 10.74 -12.19
CA TYR A 11 -0.84 10.96 -12.47
C TYR A 11 -1.48 9.76 -13.15
N VAL A 12 -0.79 9.07 -14.05
CA VAL A 12 -1.28 7.81 -14.63
C VAL A 12 -1.51 6.78 -13.52
N ALA A 13 -0.53 6.59 -12.62
CA ALA A 13 -0.68 5.68 -11.49
C ALA A 13 -1.85 6.07 -10.58
N LEU A 14 -2.03 7.37 -10.29
CA LEU A 14 -3.14 7.87 -9.46
C LEU A 14 -4.50 7.65 -10.13
N VAL A 15 -4.63 7.95 -11.42
CA VAL A 15 -5.87 7.76 -12.18
C VAL A 15 -6.23 6.27 -12.24
N VAL A 16 -5.25 5.40 -12.52
CA VAL A 16 -5.46 3.95 -12.53
C VAL A 16 -5.82 3.44 -11.14
N PHE A 17 -5.12 3.91 -10.10
CA PHE A 17 -5.40 3.55 -8.72
C PHE A 17 -6.84 3.92 -8.34
N ILE A 18 -7.22 5.19 -8.45
CA ILE A 18 -8.56 5.65 -8.06
C ILE A 18 -9.64 5.04 -8.96
N GLY A 19 -9.49 5.18 -10.28
CA GLY A 19 -10.46 4.70 -11.27
C GLY A 19 -10.66 3.20 -11.20
N GLY A 20 -9.58 2.43 -11.03
CA GLY A 20 -9.62 0.97 -10.87
C GLY A 20 -10.36 0.55 -9.60
N HIS A 21 -10.17 1.25 -8.48
CA HIS A 21 -10.91 0.96 -7.24
C HIS A 21 -12.39 1.29 -7.38
N LEU A 22 -12.73 2.45 -7.95
CA LEU A 22 -14.12 2.85 -8.20
C LEU A 22 -14.83 1.83 -9.11
N TRP A 23 -14.18 1.45 -10.21
CA TRP A 23 -14.70 0.44 -11.13
C TRP A 23 -14.92 -0.89 -10.42
N ARG A 24 -13.91 -1.39 -9.69
CA ARG A 24 -14.00 -2.68 -8.98
C ARG A 24 -15.07 -2.66 -7.90
N TYR A 25 -15.19 -1.57 -7.15
CA TYR A 25 -16.26 -1.42 -6.16
C TYR A 25 -17.65 -1.42 -6.81
N ARG A 26 -17.79 -0.85 -8.02
CA ARG A 26 -19.08 -0.77 -8.71
C ARG A 26 -19.49 -2.08 -9.39
N TYR A 27 -18.53 -2.82 -9.95
CA TYR A 27 -18.78 -3.94 -10.86
C TYR A 27 -18.30 -5.30 -10.34
N ASP A 28 -17.36 -5.36 -9.40
CA ASP A 28 -16.80 -6.60 -8.82
C ASP A 28 -16.75 -6.54 -7.28
N LYS A 29 -17.93 -6.38 -6.66
CA LYS A 29 -18.06 -6.40 -5.20
C LYS A 29 -17.70 -7.74 -4.58
N PHE A 30 -17.94 -8.85 -5.30
CA PHE A 30 -17.61 -10.20 -4.81
C PHE A 30 -16.10 -10.45 -4.81
N GLY A 31 -15.35 -9.86 -5.74
CA GLY A 31 -13.90 -9.89 -5.74
C GLY A 31 -13.26 -9.02 -4.66
N TRP A 32 -14.02 -8.19 -3.94
CA TRP A 32 -13.54 -7.35 -2.84
C TRP A 32 -13.45 -8.15 -1.54
N THR A 33 -12.40 -8.96 -1.41
CA THR A 33 -12.18 -9.82 -0.25
C THR A 33 -10.69 -10.05 -0.01
N THR A 34 -10.33 -10.38 1.23
CA THR A 34 -8.97 -10.79 1.63
C THR A 34 -8.53 -12.11 0.99
N ARG A 35 -9.48 -12.94 0.52
CA ARG A 35 -9.24 -14.32 0.02
C ARG A 35 -8.34 -15.10 0.98
N SER A 36 -8.77 -15.18 2.24
CA SER A 36 -8.03 -15.91 3.28
C SER A 36 -7.81 -17.36 2.86
N SER A 37 -6.58 -17.84 3.06
CA SER A 37 -6.19 -19.23 2.82
C SER A 37 -5.91 -20.00 4.12
N GLN A 38 -6.33 -19.46 5.27
CA GLN A 38 -6.00 -19.99 6.59
C GLN A 38 -6.52 -21.40 6.83
N LEU A 39 -7.69 -21.73 6.28
CA LEU A 39 -8.28 -23.07 6.39
C LEU A 39 -7.40 -24.16 5.77
N HIS A 40 -6.62 -23.82 4.74
CA HIS A 40 -5.72 -24.77 4.09
C HIS A 40 -4.41 -24.97 4.86
N GLU A 41 -3.95 -23.95 5.58
CA GLU A 41 -2.75 -24.01 6.41
C GLU A 41 -2.70 -22.81 7.37
N ASN A 42 -2.50 -23.06 8.66
CA ASN A 42 -2.53 -22.03 9.70
C ASN A 42 -1.20 -21.83 10.44
N ARG A 43 -0.30 -22.82 10.47
CA ARG A 43 0.90 -22.79 11.31
C ARG A 43 1.89 -21.71 10.87
N LEU A 44 2.22 -21.67 9.58
CA LEU A 44 3.07 -20.63 9.00
C LEU A 44 2.31 -19.30 8.91
N LEU A 45 1.02 -19.33 8.59
CA LEU A 45 0.20 -18.13 8.51
C LEU A 45 0.12 -17.36 9.83
N ARG A 46 0.00 -18.07 10.96
CA ARG A 46 -0.10 -17.47 12.31
C ARG A 46 1.12 -16.64 12.70
N ILE A 47 2.28 -16.91 12.11
CA ILE A 47 3.52 -16.16 12.35
C ILE A 47 3.75 -15.14 11.23
N GLY A 48 3.71 -15.60 9.97
CA GLY A 48 4.01 -14.76 8.82
C GLY A 48 3.00 -13.62 8.62
N SER A 49 1.71 -13.87 8.90
CA SER A 49 0.67 -12.85 8.70
C SER A 49 0.79 -11.70 9.69
N PRO A 50 0.85 -11.90 11.03
CA PRO A 50 1.06 -10.79 11.95
C PRO A 50 2.39 -10.06 11.72
N LEU A 51 3.48 -10.80 11.50
CA LEU A 51 4.81 -10.22 11.26
C LEU A 51 4.81 -9.29 10.03
N PHE A 52 4.17 -9.72 8.93
CA PHE A 52 3.98 -8.89 7.74
C PHE A 52 3.08 -7.69 8.00
N HIS A 53 1.89 -7.90 8.59
CA HIS A 53 0.88 -6.84 8.69
C HIS A 53 1.26 -5.76 9.71
N PHE A 54 1.81 -6.12 10.87
CA PHE A 54 2.30 -5.11 11.81
C PHE A 54 3.50 -4.35 11.24
N GLY A 55 4.42 -5.07 10.58
CA GLY A 55 5.54 -4.44 9.88
C GLY A 55 5.07 -3.44 8.82
N ILE A 56 4.21 -3.85 7.89
CA ILE A 56 3.79 -2.99 6.77
C ILE A 56 2.96 -1.80 7.26
N LEU A 57 2.17 -1.95 8.32
CA LEU A 57 1.44 -0.83 8.92
C LEU A 57 2.40 0.22 9.47
N LEU A 58 3.47 -0.19 10.17
CA LEU A 58 4.50 0.73 10.64
C LEU A 58 5.26 1.38 9.47
N VAL A 59 5.57 0.62 8.41
CA VAL A 59 6.17 1.17 7.18
C VAL A 59 5.27 2.23 6.56
N ILE A 60 3.97 1.96 6.42
CA ILE A 60 3.00 2.91 5.86
C ILE A 60 2.90 4.17 6.72
N ILE A 61 2.80 4.03 8.03
CA ILE A 61 2.77 5.18 8.96
C ILE A 61 4.06 5.99 8.82
N GLY A 62 5.21 5.33 8.78
CA GLY A 62 6.51 5.98 8.57
C GLY A 62 6.56 6.76 7.25
N HIS A 63 6.04 6.20 6.15
CA HIS A 63 5.96 6.88 4.86
C HIS A 63 5.01 8.08 4.91
N VAL A 64 3.85 7.97 5.58
CA VAL A 64 2.92 9.08 5.76
C VAL A 64 3.60 10.22 6.52
N VAL A 65 4.26 9.92 7.63
CA VAL A 65 4.99 10.91 8.43
C VAL A 65 6.15 11.50 7.62
N GLY A 66 6.95 10.69 6.92
CA GLY A 66 8.12 11.17 6.20
C GLY A 66 7.84 11.91 4.89
N LEU A 67 6.77 11.56 4.18
CA LEU A 67 6.43 12.17 2.89
C LEU A 67 5.44 13.32 3.02
N LEU A 68 4.42 13.20 3.88
CA LEU A 68 3.33 14.17 3.94
C LEU A 68 3.55 15.26 5.00
N ILE A 69 4.26 14.99 6.09
CA ILE A 69 4.51 16.00 7.13
C ILE A 69 5.72 16.86 6.73
N PRO A 70 5.58 18.19 6.59
CA PRO A 70 6.70 19.06 6.26
C PRO A 70 7.78 19.05 7.34
N HIS A 71 9.05 19.11 6.93
CA HIS A 71 10.20 19.15 7.86
C HIS A 71 10.08 20.28 8.91
N GLY A 72 9.57 21.45 8.51
CA GLY A 72 9.35 22.58 9.41
C GLY A 72 8.35 22.31 10.54
N TRP A 73 7.37 21.42 10.33
CA TRP A 73 6.42 21.04 11.37
C TRP A 73 7.06 20.15 12.43
N THR A 74 7.92 19.21 12.00
CA THR A 74 8.68 18.38 12.94
C THR A 74 9.66 19.22 13.77
N GLY A 75 10.29 20.23 13.16
CA GLY A 75 11.14 21.18 13.88
C GLY A 75 10.37 22.05 14.87
N ALA A 76 9.19 22.55 14.48
CA ALA A 76 8.32 23.33 15.36
C ALA A 76 7.80 22.53 16.57
N ALA A 77 7.66 21.21 16.44
CA ALA A 77 7.35 20.28 17.53
C ALA A 77 8.55 19.96 18.43
N GLY A 78 9.72 20.57 18.20
CA GLY A 78 10.95 20.34 18.96
C GLY A 78 11.72 19.07 18.59
N ILE A 79 11.36 18.39 17.51
CA ILE A 79 12.07 17.20 17.05
C ILE A 79 13.31 17.64 16.27
N THR A 80 14.50 17.34 16.80
CA THR A 80 15.76 17.64 16.13
C THR A 80 15.93 16.73 14.90
N GLU A 81 16.67 17.20 13.88
CA GLU A 81 16.90 16.41 12.66
C GLU A 81 17.61 15.08 12.97
N HIS A 82 18.54 15.10 13.93
CA HIS A 82 19.20 13.88 14.40
C HIS A 82 18.22 12.91 15.08
N ALA A 83 17.36 13.40 15.98
CA ALA A 83 16.37 12.56 16.64
C ALA A 83 15.36 11.98 15.62
N TYR A 84 14.95 12.77 14.64
CA TYR A 84 14.10 12.31 13.55
C TYR A 84 14.81 11.21 12.74
N HIS A 85 16.04 11.46 12.31
CA HIS A 85 16.82 10.53 11.48
C HIS A 85 17.03 9.19 12.18
N VAL A 86 17.51 9.20 13.42
CA VAL A 86 17.72 7.97 14.22
C VAL A 86 16.41 7.22 14.40
N THR A 87 15.32 7.91 14.75
CA THR A 87 14.01 7.27 14.94
C THR A 87 13.49 6.66 13.64
N ALA A 88 13.54 7.42 12.55
CA ALA A 88 13.05 7.00 11.24
C ALA A 88 13.83 5.79 10.72
N VAL A 89 15.16 5.81 10.87
CA VAL A 89 16.03 4.71 10.48
C VAL A 89 15.80 3.47 11.33
N ALA A 90 15.77 3.60 12.66
CA ALA A 90 15.64 2.46 13.56
C ALA A 90 14.27 1.79 13.41
N LEU A 91 13.18 2.57 13.50
CA LEU A 91 11.82 2.06 13.33
C LEU A 91 11.60 1.58 11.90
N GLY A 92 12.09 2.31 10.90
CA GLY A 92 11.97 1.93 9.49
C GLY A 92 12.68 0.61 9.18
N THR A 93 13.89 0.41 9.71
CA THR A 93 14.65 -0.84 9.54
C THR A 93 13.94 -2.01 10.21
N VAL A 94 13.52 -1.86 11.47
CA VAL A 94 12.80 -2.93 12.19
C VAL A 94 11.49 -3.26 11.47
N ALA A 95 10.68 -2.26 11.13
CA ALA A 95 9.42 -2.45 10.42
C ALA A 95 9.63 -3.08 9.05
N GLY A 96 10.63 -2.64 8.29
CA GLY A 96 10.98 -3.19 6.98
C GLY A 96 11.46 -4.64 7.06
N VAL A 97 12.33 -4.98 8.01
CA VAL A 97 12.81 -6.36 8.24
C VAL A 97 11.66 -7.28 8.66
N CYS A 98 10.80 -6.85 9.59
CA CYS A 98 9.60 -7.59 9.97
C CYS A 98 8.69 -7.79 8.75
N THR A 99 8.45 -6.75 7.95
CA THR A 99 7.62 -6.84 6.76
C THR A 99 8.18 -7.83 5.75
N LEU A 100 9.47 -7.71 5.40
CA LEU A 100 10.12 -8.57 4.42
C LEU A 100 10.21 -10.01 4.91
N GLY A 101 10.53 -10.23 6.19
CA GLY A 101 10.56 -11.55 6.82
C GLY A 101 9.18 -12.21 6.83
N GLY A 102 8.14 -11.47 7.23
CA GLY A 102 6.76 -11.95 7.16
C GLY A 102 6.34 -12.28 5.73
N LEU A 103 6.69 -11.43 4.77
CA LEU A 103 6.44 -11.65 3.34
C LEU A 103 7.15 -12.92 2.83
N ALA A 104 8.40 -13.13 3.20
CA ALA A 104 9.17 -14.31 2.84
C ALA A 104 8.51 -15.60 3.35
N VAL A 105 8.07 -15.62 4.61
CA VAL A 105 7.30 -16.74 5.19
C VAL A 105 6.00 -16.99 4.42
N LEU A 106 5.26 -15.93 4.07
CA LEU A 106 4.01 -16.04 3.32
C LEU A 106 4.23 -16.53 1.88
N ILE A 107 5.29 -16.07 1.20
CA ILE A 107 5.66 -16.56 -0.14
C ILE A 107 6.09 -18.01 -0.06
N TYR A 108 6.96 -18.38 0.90
CA TYR A 108 7.40 -19.75 1.12
C TYR A 108 6.20 -20.68 1.32
N ARG A 109 5.29 -20.33 2.23
CA ARG A 109 4.04 -21.05 2.47
C ARG A 109 3.23 -21.26 1.18
N ARG A 110 3.10 -20.22 0.35
CA ARG A 110 2.35 -20.33 -0.91
C ARG A 110 3.03 -21.22 -1.94
N ARG A 111 4.34 -21.43 -1.85
CA ARG A 111 5.09 -22.30 -2.77
C ARG A 111 5.14 -23.74 -2.30
N THR A 112 5.12 -23.99 -1.00
CA THR A 112 5.30 -25.35 -0.42
C THR A 112 3.99 -26.05 -0.08
N VAL A 113 2.89 -25.31 0.11
CA VAL A 113 1.59 -25.90 0.48
C VAL A 113 0.70 -26.05 -0.76
N GLY A 114 0.48 -27.29 -1.20
CA GLY A 114 -0.26 -27.63 -2.44
C GLY A 114 -1.61 -26.91 -2.62
N PRO A 115 -2.57 -27.05 -1.67
CA PRO A 115 -3.87 -26.37 -1.78
C PRO A 115 -3.78 -24.83 -1.80
N VAL A 116 -2.78 -24.25 -1.12
CA VAL A 116 -2.57 -22.80 -1.13
C VAL A 116 -1.97 -22.35 -2.46
N PHE A 117 -1.05 -23.14 -3.03
CA PHE A 117 -0.43 -22.85 -4.32
C PHE A 117 -1.45 -22.92 -5.45
N SER A 118 -2.30 -23.96 -5.48
CA SER A 118 -3.34 -24.11 -6.50
C SER A 118 -4.36 -22.96 -6.48
N ALA A 119 -4.68 -22.43 -5.30
CA ALA A 119 -5.55 -21.26 -5.14
C ALA A 119 -4.85 -19.91 -5.39
N THR A 120 -3.54 -19.88 -5.68
CA THR A 120 -2.78 -18.64 -5.88
C THR A 120 -2.84 -18.20 -7.35
N THR A 121 -3.45 -17.04 -7.59
CA THR A 121 -3.70 -16.50 -8.94
C THR A 121 -2.48 -15.81 -9.56
N ARG A 122 -2.53 -15.46 -10.86
CA ARG A 122 -1.49 -14.66 -11.52
C ARG A 122 -1.36 -13.27 -10.89
N ASN A 123 -2.48 -12.62 -10.57
CA ASN A 123 -2.49 -11.30 -9.91
C ASN A 123 -1.86 -11.37 -8.52
N ASP A 124 -2.02 -12.49 -7.81
CA ASP A 124 -1.37 -12.71 -6.53
C ASP A 124 0.16 -12.76 -6.67
N LYS A 125 0.65 -13.47 -7.69
CA LYS A 125 2.09 -13.56 -7.98
C LYS A 125 2.66 -12.20 -8.37
N LEU A 126 1.97 -11.45 -9.23
CA LEU A 126 2.35 -10.09 -9.61
C LEU A 126 2.43 -9.18 -8.38
N MET A 127 1.40 -9.19 -7.54
CA MET A 127 1.38 -8.45 -6.27
C MET A 127 2.58 -8.81 -5.39
N TYR A 128 2.89 -10.09 -5.20
CA TYR A 128 4.05 -10.50 -4.40
C TYR A 128 5.37 -10.01 -4.98
N VAL A 129 5.55 -10.08 -6.30
CA VAL A 129 6.77 -9.57 -6.96
C VAL A 129 6.89 -8.05 -6.76
N MET A 130 5.82 -7.29 -6.99
CA MET A 130 5.83 -5.83 -6.82
C MET A 130 6.06 -5.42 -5.36
N LEU A 131 5.42 -6.08 -4.40
CA LEU A 131 5.66 -5.83 -2.97
C LEU A 131 7.10 -6.14 -2.57
N THR A 132 7.63 -7.30 -2.98
CA THR A 132 9.02 -7.67 -2.68
C THR A 132 9.99 -6.66 -3.30
N LEU A 133 9.78 -6.26 -4.56
CA LEU A 133 10.61 -5.27 -5.24
C LEU A 133 10.63 -3.95 -4.47
N ALA A 134 9.46 -3.41 -4.12
CA ALA A 134 9.35 -2.16 -3.38
C ALA A 134 10.01 -2.25 -2.00
N LEU A 135 9.79 -3.34 -1.26
CA LEU A 135 10.37 -3.54 0.07
C LEU A 135 11.89 -3.69 0.03
N VAL A 136 12.42 -4.47 -0.92
CA VAL A 136 13.87 -4.66 -1.08
C VAL A 136 14.54 -3.36 -1.48
N LEU A 137 13.98 -2.61 -2.44
CA LEU A 137 14.52 -1.30 -2.83
C LEU A 137 14.46 -0.29 -1.68
N GLY A 138 13.37 -0.29 -0.90
CA GLY A 138 13.21 0.61 0.25
C GLY A 138 14.21 0.29 1.36
N LEU A 139 14.35 -0.98 1.73
CA LEU A 139 15.36 -1.43 2.70
C LEU A 139 16.78 -1.17 2.21
N ALA A 140 17.07 -1.41 0.93
CA ALA A 140 18.37 -1.10 0.35
C ALA A 140 18.68 0.40 0.45
N ALA A 141 17.71 1.27 0.15
CA ALA A 141 17.86 2.72 0.31
C ALA A 141 18.08 3.11 1.78
N THR A 142 17.39 2.46 2.74
CA THR A 142 17.63 2.67 4.17
C THR A 142 19.04 2.26 4.57
N VAL A 143 19.51 1.08 4.15
CA VAL A 143 20.86 0.59 4.46
C VAL A 143 21.93 1.48 3.84
N ASP A 144 21.76 1.87 2.58
CA ASP A 144 22.68 2.79 1.89
C ASP A 144 22.79 4.13 2.63
N ALA A 145 21.66 4.70 3.05
CA ALA A 145 21.63 5.91 3.86
C ALA A 145 22.30 5.76 5.24
N ASN A 146 22.37 4.54 5.79
CA ASN A 146 23.06 4.25 7.06
C ASN A 146 24.57 4.10 6.88
N ILE A 147 25.02 3.54 5.77
CA ILE A 147 26.43 3.24 5.53
C ILE A 147 27.17 4.47 4.98
N ALA A 148 26.50 5.32 4.20
CA ALA A 148 27.10 6.48 3.52
C ALA A 148 27.41 7.70 4.44
N GLY A 149 27.52 7.52 5.76
CA GLY A 149 27.87 8.58 6.70
C GLY A 149 26.69 9.51 7.02
N ALA A 150 26.62 10.69 6.38
CA ALA A 150 25.58 11.70 6.66
C ALA A 150 24.18 11.30 6.17
N GLY A 151 24.07 10.22 5.38
CA GLY A 151 22.82 9.73 4.81
C GLY A 151 22.23 10.66 3.74
N TYR A 152 21.26 10.16 2.99
CA TYR A 152 20.52 10.97 2.03
C TYR A 152 19.24 11.54 2.67
N ASP A 153 19.14 12.87 2.74
CA ASP A 153 17.95 13.53 3.27
C ASP A 153 16.84 13.67 2.19
N TYR A 154 16.00 12.63 2.12
CA TYR A 154 14.85 12.57 1.23
C TYR A 154 13.76 13.62 1.55
N ARG A 155 13.78 14.27 2.73
CA ARG A 155 12.77 15.28 3.14
C ARG A 155 12.93 16.60 2.40
N THR A 156 14.08 16.82 1.76
CA THR A 156 14.38 18.02 0.97
C THR A 156 14.03 17.88 -0.51
N THR A 157 13.82 16.64 -0.99
CA THR A 157 13.70 16.32 -2.42
C THR A 157 12.46 15.44 -2.70
N VAL A 158 12.49 14.17 -2.30
CA VAL A 158 11.45 13.18 -2.58
C VAL A 158 10.13 13.53 -1.87
N SER A 159 10.18 13.91 -0.59
CA SER A 159 8.98 14.30 0.17
C SER A 159 8.27 15.53 -0.41
N PRO A 160 8.95 16.66 -0.71
CA PRO A 160 8.29 17.78 -1.37
C PRO A 160 7.85 17.45 -2.79
N TRP A 161 8.59 16.64 -3.55
CA TRP A 161 8.14 16.16 -4.87
C TRP A 161 6.80 15.40 -4.75
N PHE A 162 6.72 14.44 -3.83
CA PHE A 162 5.50 13.67 -3.62
C PHE A 162 4.30 14.56 -3.26
N ARG A 163 4.52 15.53 -2.37
CA ARG A 163 3.49 16.53 -2.01
C ARG A 163 3.10 17.41 -3.20
N SER A 164 4.05 17.81 -4.05
CA SER A 164 3.82 18.63 -5.25
C SER A 164 2.90 17.94 -6.26
N VAL A 165 3.01 16.61 -6.40
CA VAL A 165 2.12 15.80 -7.23
C VAL A 165 0.70 15.79 -6.65
N LEU A 166 0.55 15.61 -5.34
CA LEU A 166 -0.76 15.58 -4.69
C LEU A 166 -1.45 16.95 -4.64
N SER A 167 -0.68 18.03 -4.62
CA SER A 167 -1.19 19.41 -4.69
C SER A 167 -1.46 19.89 -6.12
N PHE A 168 -1.34 19.01 -7.11
CA PHE A 168 -1.50 19.31 -8.54
C PHE A 168 -0.55 20.40 -9.07
N ARG A 169 0.62 20.55 -8.45
CA ARG A 169 1.69 21.47 -8.86
C ARG A 169 3.01 20.70 -8.94
N PRO A 170 3.16 19.77 -9.91
CA PRO A 170 4.26 18.83 -9.91
C PRO A 170 5.60 19.54 -10.17
N GLU A 171 6.57 19.31 -9.28
CA GLU A 171 7.92 19.89 -9.36
C GLU A 171 8.96 18.82 -9.69
N PRO A 172 9.15 18.44 -10.97
CA PRO A 172 10.06 17.36 -11.35
C PRO A 172 11.55 17.69 -11.11
N ALA A 173 11.88 18.98 -10.92
CA ALA A 173 13.24 19.41 -10.57
C ALA A 173 13.69 18.83 -9.22
N LEU A 174 12.77 18.59 -8.28
CA LEU A 174 13.07 17.98 -6.98
C LEU A 174 13.54 16.52 -7.09
N MET A 175 13.29 15.87 -8.22
CA MET A 175 13.77 14.51 -8.51
C MET A 175 15.13 14.49 -9.23
N THR A 176 15.72 15.66 -9.52
CA THR A 176 17.05 15.74 -10.12
C THR A 176 18.12 15.47 -9.06
N GLY A 177 19.11 14.64 -9.39
CA GLY A 177 20.18 14.28 -8.44
C GLY A 177 19.78 13.34 -7.30
N VAL A 178 18.52 12.89 -7.25
CA VAL A 178 18.07 11.87 -6.27
C VAL A 178 18.86 10.57 -6.51
N PRO A 179 19.39 9.89 -5.48
CA PRO A 179 20.11 8.64 -5.66
C PRO A 179 19.23 7.56 -6.30
N LEU A 180 19.87 6.69 -7.08
CA LEU A 180 19.17 5.71 -7.92
C LEU A 180 18.21 4.82 -7.11
N LEU A 181 18.60 4.37 -5.92
CA LEU A 181 17.74 3.52 -5.08
C LEU A 181 16.42 4.19 -4.70
N TYR A 182 16.44 5.48 -4.38
CA TYR A 182 15.23 6.26 -4.07
C TYR A 182 14.34 6.45 -5.30
N GLN A 183 14.94 6.71 -6.48
CA GLN A 183 14.21 6.77 -7.74
C GLN A 183 13.55 5.44 -8.08
N LEU A 184 14.29 4.33 -8.00
CA LEU A 184 13.77 2.99 -8.28
C LEU A 184 12.69 2.59 -7.27
N HIS A 185 12.88 2.90 -6.00
CA HIS A 185 11.86 2.66 -4.98
C HIS A 185 10.58 3.43 -5.29
N ALA A 186 10.66 4.74 -5.61
CA ALA A 186 9.51 5.55 -5.99
C ALA A 186 8.81 5.00 -7.24
N LEU A 187 9.56 4.61 -8.28
CA LEU A 187 8.99 4.00 -9.49
C LEU A 187 8.31 2.65 -9.18
N SER A 188 8.90 1.82 -8.32
CA SER A 188 8.29 0.56 -7.89
C SER A 188 7.01 0.78 -7.09
N ALA A 189 6.95 1.83 -6.27
CA ALA A 189 5.75 2.22 -5.54
C ALA A 189 4.65 2.70 -6.49
N LEU A 190 4.96 3.55 -7.48
CA LEU A 190 4.01 3.98 -8.52
C LEU A 190 3.44 2.77 -9.29
N ALA A 191 4.29 1.81 -9.66
CA ALA A 191 3.86 0.57 -10.29
C ALA A 191 2.96 -0.26 -9.36
N LEU A 192 3.30 -0.37 -8.06
CA LEU A 192 2.49 -1.05 -7.07
C LEU A 192 1.10 -0.42 -6.93
N PHE A 193 1.01 0.93 -6.88
CA PHE A 193 -0.26 1.65 -6.87
C PHE A 193 -1.07 1.39 -8.15
N ALA A 194 -0.44 1.39 -9.32
CA ALA A 194 -1.14 1.11 -10.57
C ALA A 194 -1.75 -0.31 -10.61
N VAL A 195 -1.05 -1.33 -10.09
CA VAL A 195 -1.59 -2.71 -10.07
C VAL A 195 -2.55 -2.97 -8.90
N TRP A 196 -2.50 -2.15 -7.85
CA TRP A 196 -3.27 -2.30 -6.61
C TRP A 196 -4.75 -2.65 -6.81
N PRO A 197 -5.55 -1.88 -7.59
CA PRO A 197 -6.98 -2.15 -7.74
C PRO A 197 -7.30 -3.50 -8.37
N PHE A 198 -6.33 -4.16 -9.01
CA PHE A 198 -6.50 -5.43 -9.70
C PHE A 198 -5.98 -6.64 -8.89
N THR A 199 -5.47 -6.41 -7.69
CA THR A 199 -4.88 -7.45 -6.83
C THR A 199 -5.67 -7.63 -5.53
N ARG A 200 -5.20 -8.49 -4.63
CA ARG A 200 -5.81 -8.64 -3.30
C ARG A 200 -5.60 -7.43 -2.40
N LEU A 201 -4.73 -6.48 -2.75
CA LEU A 201 -4.42 -5.31 -1.93
C LEU A 201 -5.63 -4.41 -1.64
N VAL A 202 -6.71 -4.53 -2.41
CA VAL A 202 -7.99 -3.84 -2.15
C VAL A 202 -8.51 -4.05 -0.72
N HIS A 203 -8.15 -5.15 -0.06
CA HIS A 203 -8.57 -5.40 1.31
C HIS A 203 -8.10 -4.33 2.31
N MET A 204 -7.00 -3.62 2.02
CA MET A 204 -6.50 -2.52 2.86
C MET A 204 -7.57 -1.43 3.04
N LEU A 205 -8.37 -1.17 2.01
CA LEU A 205 -9.43 -0.15 2.01
C LEU A 205 -10.67 -0.56 2.82
N THR A 206 -10.71 -1.80 3.31
CA THR A 206 -11.80 -2.33 4.16
C THR A 206 -11.37 -2.57 5.60
N ALA A 207 -10.39 -1.79 6.09
CA ALA A 207 -10.07 -1.77 7.51
C ALA A 207 -11.36 -1.51 8.33
N PRO A 208 -11.73 -2.40 9.26
CA PRO A 208 -13.05 -2.39 9.89
C PRO A 208 -13.16 -1.36 11.02
N LEU A 209 -12.79 -0.10 10.77
CA LEU A 209 -12.80 0.97 11.78
C LEU A 209 -14.20 1.20 12.37
N GLY A 210 -15.25 1.10 11.54
CA GLY A 210 -16.64 1.22 11.98
C GLY A 210 -17.11 0.08 12.89
N TYR A 211 -16.37 -1.04 12.98
CA TYR A 211 -16.71 -2.13 13.89
C TYR A 211 -16.58 -1.73 15.37
N LEU A 212 -15.68 -0.78 15.69
CA LEU A 212 -15.45 -0.31 17.06
C LEU A 212 -16.71 0.24 17.74
N THR A 213 -17.63 0.78 16.95
CA THR A 213 -18.89 1.38 17.44
C THR A 213 -20.13 0.69 16.89
N ARG A 214 -19.97 -0.42 16.16
CA ARG A 214 -21.09 -1.13 15.53
C ARG A 214 -21.84 -1.97 16.57
N PRO A 215 -23.19 -1.89 16.63
CA PRO A 215 -23.98 -2.80 17.45
C PRO A 215 -23.73 -4.27 17.08
N TYR A 216 -23.73 -5.16 18.08
CA TYR A 216 -23.54 -6.59 17.86
C TYR A 216 -24.62 -7.18 16.95
N ILE A 217 -25.88 -6.79 17.18
CA ILE A 217 -27.02 -7.22 16.39
C ILE A 217 -27.37 -6.13 15.39
N VAL A 218 -27.41 -6.49 14.10
CA VAL A 218 -27.79 -5.56 13.03
C VAL A 218 -29.07 -6.04 12.38
N TYR A 219 -30.11 -5.23 12.55
CA TYR A 219 -31.38 -5.37 11.85
C TYR A 219 -31.28 -4.66 10.50
N ARG A 220 -31.83 -5.28 9.45
CA ARG A 220 -32.04 -4.65 8.14
C ARG A 220 -33.53 -4.62 7.87
N SER A 221 -34.06 -3.43 7.59
CA SER A 221 -35.44 -3.28 7.12
C SER A 221 -35.58 -3.91 5.73
N ARG A 222 -36.82 -4.18 5.31
CA ARG A 222 -37.09 -4.62 3.93
C ARG A 222 -36.78 -3.47 2.98
N ASP A 223 -35.83 -3.69 2.08
CA ASP A 223 -35.55 -2.74 1.01
C ASP A 223 -36.74 -2.69 0.04
N ALA A 224 -37.15 -1.48 -0.34
CA ALA A 224 -38.14 -1.28 -1.40
C ALA A 224 -37.62 -1.81 -2.75
N GLN A 225 -36.30 -1.83 -2.92
CA GLN A 225 -35.61 -2.36 -4.09
C GLN A 225 -34.99 -3.72 -3.76
N LEU A 226 -35.57 -4.80 -4.32
CA LEU A 226 -35.15 -6.18 -4.03
C LEU A 226 -33.81 -6.63 -4.64
N GLY A 227 -33.13 -5.76 -5.38
CA GLY A 227 -31.91 -6.12 -6.10
C GLY A 227 -31.15 -4.91 -6.61
N SER A 228 -29.89 -5.13 -7.01
CA SER A 228 -29.00 -4.06 -7.47
C SER A 228 -29.36 -3.47 -8.84
N ARG A 229 -30.39 -4.02 -9.50
CA ARG A 229 -30.91 -3.58 -10.81
C ARG A 229 -32.41 -3.29 -10.69
N PRO A 230 -32.93 -2.27 -11.40
CA PRO A 230 -34.36 -2.06 -11.49
C PRO A 230 -35.04 -3.27 -12.16
N PRO A 231 -36.28 -3.60 -11.79
CA PRO A 231 -37.05 -4.61 -12.51
C PRO A 231 -37.12 -4.23 -14.00
N ARG A 232 -36.99 -5.23 -14.88
CA ARG A 232 -37.15 -5.02 -16.31
C ARG A 232 -38.60 -4.60 -16.60
N ARG A 233 -38.79 -3.79 -17.64
CA ARG A 233 -40.12 -3.41 -18.13
C ARG A 233 -40.97 -4.66 -18.38
N GLY A 234 -42.20 -4.69 -17.89
CA GLY A 234 -43.11 -5.84 -17.92
C GLY A 234 -43.01 -6.78 -16.72
N TRP A 235 -42.03 -6.57 -15.83
CA TRP A 235 -41.90 -7.26 -14.54
C TRP A 235 -42.06 -6.29 -13.37
N GLU A 236 -42.66 -5.11 -13.61
CA GLU A 236 -43.03 -4.21 -12.53
C GLU A 236 -44.06 -4.87 -11.61
N ARG A 237 -43.95 -4.60 -10.31
CA ARG A 237 -44.94 -5.10 -9.35
C ARG A 237 -46.26 -4.37 -9.55
N VAL A 238 -47.35 -5.13 -9.57
CA VAL A 238 -48.69 -4.58 -9.40
C VAL A 238 -48.74 -3.98 -7.99
N ARG A 239 -49.09 -2.70 -7.91
CA ARG A 239 -49.23 -1.98 -6.64
C ARG A 239 -50.56 -2.31 -5.98
#